data_AF-A0A7C7NM71-F1
#
_entry.id   AF-A0A7C7NM71-F1
#
_cell.length_a   1.000
_cell.length_b   1.000
_cell.length_c   1.000
_cell.angle_alpha   90.00
_cell.angle_beta   90.00
_cell.angle_gamma   90.00
#
_symmetry.space_group_name_H-M   'P 1'
#
loop_
_entity.id
_entity.type
_entity.pdbx_description
1 polymer ?
#
loop_
_entity_poly.entity_id
_entity_poly.type
_entity_poly.pdbx_seq_one_letter_code
_entity_poly.pdbx_strand_id
1 'polypeptide(L)'
;MGRSKNLHIVQLEVDVQQPSVNPSQHNWAEGVIQVDTELSKELGRTIRNGNSFRLVGFGATLRAVTGGSDLDVGFAGTTVVQFCPVTKNGVGAWQSLQKQWMKQKSLSSAVGKYVRYDDFEVGWDATTLLAAGRNSNILMGGLNDAASEQIGIYGNSVDGVYVSLATYYDNMNPIPEPSEDPFGAVIKTAKYIDKFPDFRNLMMPTAFSADTTDGGYYSGAIAMGNIQWLPSDNHLSHMTGSLRYYFKGIAPDTDIPPATGDELKLVITLVYEGWAPLAKVRSARATTQKQLTTAARGKSTTSARRRS
;
A
#
# COMPACT_ATOMS: atom_id res chain seq x y z
N MET A 1 4.59 28.74 13.09
CA MET A 1 4.34 27.72 12.05
C MET A 1 3.69 26.51 12.70
N GLY A 2 2.37 26.38 12.64
CA GLY A 2 1.64 25.33 13.37
C GLY A 2 1.63 24.01 12.62
N ARG A 3 2.64 23.15 12.81
CA ARG A 3 2.59 21.73 12.36
C ARG A 3 1.94 20.89 13.47
N SER A 4 0.63 20.98 13.62
CA SER A 4 -0.12 19.88 14.25
C SER A 4 -0.38 18.88 13.14
N LYS A 5 0.30 17.74 13.15
CA LYS A 5 -0.10 16.62 12.31
C LYS A 5 -0.02 15.38 13.17
N ASN A 6 -1.19 14.84 13.48
CA ASN A 6 -1.29 13.66 14.31
C ASN A 6 -0.52 12.54 13.64
N LEU A 7 0.21 11.80 14.47
CA LEU A 7 0.97 10.64 14.04
C LEU A 7 0.11 9.42 14.34
N HIS A 8 0.06 8.52 13.36
CA HIS A 8 -0.69 7.28 13.41
C HIS A 8 0.28 6.13 13.28
N ILE A 9 0.13 5.10 14.10
CA ILE A 9 1.06 3.97 14.15
C ILE A 9 0.33 2.76 13.59
N VAL A 10 0.84 2.27 12.47
CA VAL A 10 0.41 1.01 11.85
C VAL A 10 1.40 -0.07 12.26
N GLN A 11 0.91 -1.12 12.91
CA GLN A 11 1.71 -2.27 13.31
C GLN A 11 1.21 -3.54 12.62
N LEU A 12 2.13 -4.30 12.06
CA LEU A 12 1.88 -5.64 11.55
C LEU A 12 2.71 -6.63 12.36
N GLU A 13 2.06 -7.65 12.89
CA GLU A 13 2.73 -8.77 13.57
C GLU A 13 2.71 -9.99 12.65
N VAL A 14 3.87 -10.64 12.51
CA VAL A 14 4.07 -11.80 11.65
C VAL A 14 4.84 -12.85 12.43
N ASP A 15 4.36 -14.09 12.41
CA ASP A 15 5.08 -15.21 12.98
C ASP A 15 6.18 -15.63 11.98
N VAL A 16 7.41 -15.68 12.46
CA VAL A 16 8.61 -16.05 11.71
C VAL A 16 9.15 -17.33 12.32
N GLN A 17 9.28 -18.36 11.48
CA GLN A 17 9.91 -19.61 11.86
C GLN A 17 11.28 -19.71 11.18
N GLN A 18 12.30 -20.07 11.96
CA GLN A 18 13.60 -20.39 11.38
C GLN A 18 13.48 -21.62 10.47
N PRO A 19 13.90 -21.53 9.20
CA PRO A 19 13.86 -22.66 8.29
C PRO A 19 14.92 -23.71 8.68
N SER A 20 14.58 -25.00 8.56
CA SER A 20 15.47 -26.13 8.85
C SER A 20 16.62 -26.31 7.84
N VAL A 21 16.57 -25.61 6.71
CA VAL A 21 17.63 -25.58 5.68
C VAL A 21 17.80 -24.13 5.30
N ASN A 22 19.03 -23.61 5.34
CA ASN A 22 19.33 -22.23 4.97
C ASN A 22 18.77 -21.94 3.56
N PRO A 23 17.66 -21.18 3.43
CA PRO A 23 17.07 -20.94 2.14
C PRO A 23 17.85 -19.81 1.49
N SER A 24 18.92 -20.18 0.78
CA SER A 24 19.68 -19.23 -0.04
C SER A 24 18.80 -18.45 -1.03
N GLN A 25 17.57 -18.91 -1.28
CA GLN A 25 16.65 -18.35 -2.28
C GLN A 25 15.29 -17.87 -1.74
N HIS A 26 14.91 -18.10 -0.48
CA HIS A 26 13.55 -17.77 0.01
C HIS A 26 13.54 -16.80 1.21
N ASN A 27 12.48 -15.98 1.27
CA ASN A 27 12.18 -15.12 2.41
C ASN A 27 11.57 -15.99 3.53
N TRP A 28 11.90 -15.70 4.79
CA TRP A 28 11.38 -16.47 5.93
C TRP A 28 9.94 -16.03 6.27
N ALA A 29 9.59 -14.80 5.91
CA ALA A 29 8.22 -14.32 5.88
C ALA A 29 8.06 -13.31 4.75
N GLU A 30 6.90 -13.27 4.10
CA GLU A 30 6.54 -12.26 3.11
C GLU A 30 5.03 -12.04 3.04
N GLY A 31 4.62 -10.87 2.54
CA GLY A 31 3.21 -10.57 2.36
C GLY A 31 2.94 -9.12 2.00
N VAL A 32 1.71 -8.66 2.24
CA VAL A 32 1.25 -7.29 1.98
C VAL A 32 0.78 -6.63 3.27
N ILE A 33 1.19 -5.38 3.48
CA ILE A 33 0.65 -4.49 4.52
C ILE A 33 -0.42 -3.62 3.87
N GLN A 34 -1.63 -3.59 4.46
CA GLN A 34 -2.72 -2.71 4.04
C GLN A 34 -2.86 -1.53 5.02
N VAL A 35 -2.08 -0.48 4.78
CA VAL A 35 -1.97 0.71 5.62
C VAL A 35 -3.30 1.44 5.76
N ASP A 36 -4.04 1.56 4.66
CA ASP A 36 -5.38 2.15 4.62
C ASP A 36 -6.35 1.48 5.61
N THR A 37 -6.19 0.19 5.81
CA THR A 37 -7.07 -0.66 6.61
C THR A 37 -6.79 -0.50 8.08
N GLU A 38 -5.51 -0.55 8.44
CA GLU A 38 -5.08 -0.33 9.82
C GLU A 38 -5.38 1.11 10.26
N LEU A 39 -5.13 2.09 9.40
CA LEU A 39 -5.54 3.48 9.65
C LEU A 39 -7.06 3.64 9.75
N SER A 40 -7.84 2.89 8.97
CA SER A 40 -9.31 2.93 9.04
C SER A 40 -9.83 2.41 10.38
N LYS A 41 -9.24 1.31 10.88
CA LYS A 41 -9.54 0.73 12.19
C LYS A 41 -9.20 1.72 13.31
N GLU A 42 -8.00 2.30 13.26
CA GLU A 42 -7.52 3.27 14.26
C GLU A 42 -8.40 4.53 14.29
N LEU A 43 -8.74 5.08 13.12
CA LEU A 43 -9.46 6.34 12.99
C LEU A 43 -10.99 6.20 13.01
N GLY A 44 -11.54 4.98 13.06
CA GLY A 44 -12.99 4.73 13.04
C GLY A 44 -13.70 5.28 11.80
N ARG A 45 -12.98 5.46 10.69
CA ARG A 45 -13.53 5.92 9.40
C ARG A 45 -12.82 5.25 8.24
N THR A 46 -13.50 5.10 7.11
CA THR A 46 -12.90 4.54 5.90
C THR A 46 -11.86 5.49 5.33
N ILE A 47 -10.59 5.07 5.41
CA ILE A 47 -9.47 5.61 4.65
C ILE A 47 -9.38 4.81 3.37
N ARG A 48 -9.45 5.50 2.23
CA ARG A 48 -9.35 4.86 0.91
C ARG A 48 -7.93 4.40 0.65
N ASN A 49 -7.78 3.39 -0.21
CA ASN A 49 -6.52 3.04 -0.87
C ASN A 49 -6.11 4.16 -1.85
N GLY A 50 -5.80 5.32 -1.29
CA GLY A 50 -5.58 6.56 -2.01
C GLY A 50 -4.23 6.57 -2.74
N ASN A 51 -4.03 7.59 -3.55
CA ASN A 51 -2.82 7.73 -4.37
C ASN A 51 -1.58 8.26 -3.62
N SER A 52 -1.69 8.54 -2.32
CA SER A 52 -0.57 9.06 -1.53
C SER A 52 -0.78 8.84 -0.02
N PHE A 53 0.22 8.24 0.62
CA PHE A 53 0.36 8.10 2.06
C PHE A 53 1.71 8.65 2.49
N ARG A 54 1.73 9.41 3.58
CA ARG A 54 2.92 10.10 4.07
C ARG A 54 3.52 9.37 5.28
N LEU A 55 4.61 8.68 5.04
CA LEU A 55 5.39 7.95 6.04
C LEU A 55 6.43 8.88 6.66
N VAL A 56 6.54 8.84 7.99
CA VAL A 56 7.47 9.68 8.77
C VAL A 56 8.40 8.90 9.67
N GLY A 57 8.07 7.64 9.94
CA GLY A 57 8.92 6.75 10.71
C GLY A 57 8.67 5.32 10.31
N PHE A 58 9.67 4.48 10.42
CA PHE A 58 9.55 3.05 10.16
C PHE A 58 10.54 2.30 11.02
N GLY A 59 10.21 1.08 11.40
CA GLY A 59 11.08 0.21 12.17
C GLY A 59 10.50 -1.18 12.24
N ALA A 60 11.33 -2.14 12.60
CA ALA A 60 10.87 -3.48 12.91
C ALA A 60 11.51 -3.91 14.24
N THR A 61 10.89 -4.86 14.93
CA THR A 61 11.46 -5.53 16.11
C THR A 61 11.16 -7.02 16.05
N LEU A 62 12.04 -7.83 16.62
CA LEU A 62 11.83 -9.27 16.80
C LEU A 62 11.60 -9.55 18.28
N ARG A 63 10.58 -10.33 18.61
CA ARG A 63 10.26 -10.73 19.99
C ARG A 63 10.01 -12.22 20.08
N ALA A 64 10.35 -12.83 21.21
CA ALA A 64 10.01 -14.22 21.49
C ALA A 64 8.49 -14.42 21.58
N VAL A 65 8.03 -15.60 21.19
CA VAL A 65 6.68 -16.06 21.49
C VAL A 65 6.69 -16.71 22.87
N THR A 66 5.84 -16.22 23.78
CA THR A 66 5.67 -16.84 25.10
C THR A 66 5.09 -18.25 24.92
N GLY A 67 5.87 -19.28 25.28
CA GLY A 67 5.50 -20.68 25.13
C GLY A 67 6.08 -21.39 23.89
N GLY A 68 6.96 -20.74 23.13
CA GLY A 68 7.78 -21.41 22.12
C GLY A 68 8.69 -22.46 22.78
N SER A 69 8.79 -23.64 22.16
CA SER A 69 9.55 -24.77 22.70
C SER A 69 11.06 -24.62 22.54
N ASP A 70 11.51 -23.70 21.69
CA ASP A 70 12.91 -23.45 21.35
C ASP A 70 13.09 -21.95 21.09
N LEU A 71 14.08 -21.33 21.75
CA LEU A 71 14.46 -19.94 21.57
C LEU A 71 15.99 -19.89 21.59
N ASP A 72 16.63 -19.71 20.43
CA ASP A 72 18.08 -19.58 20.37
C ASP A 72 18.58 -18.32 21.10
N VAL A 73 19.84 -18.39 21.54
CA VAL A 73 20.56 -17.33 22.28
C VAL A 73 20.65 -16.03 21.46
N GLY A 74 20.60 -16.11 20.13
CA GLY A 74 20.77 -14.95 19.25
C GLY A 74 20.23 -15.18 17.86
N PHE A 75 19.43 -14.22 17.38
CA PHE A 75 18.78 -14.24 16.08
C PHE A 75 18.84 -12.84 15.46
N ALA A 76 19.18 -12.76 14.17
CA ALA A 76 19.22 -11.48 13.47
C ALA A 76 18.69 -11.60 12.05
N GLY A 77 18.14 -10.50 11.54
CA GLY A 77 17.67 -10.44 10.17
C GLY A 77 17.35 -9.03 9.73
N THR A 78 16.90 -8.90 8.49
CA THR A 78 16.46 -7.64 7.91
C THR A 78 15.07 -7.79 7.36
N THR A 79 14.17 -6.92 7.85
CA THR A 79 12.87 -6.72 7.24
C THR A 79 12.99 -5.68 6.14
N VAL A 80 12.37 -5.93 5.00
CA VAL A 80 12.28 -4.97 3.90
C VAL A 80 10.82 -4.69 3.59
N VAL A 81 10.46 -3.42 3.54
CA VAL A 81 9.17 -2.96 3.02
C VAL A 81 9.38 -2.29 1.69
N GLN A 82 8.71 -2.79 0.67
CA GLN A 82 8.70 -2.26 -0.69
C GLN A 82 7.49 -1.36 -0.89
N PHE A 83 7.71 -0.23 -1.53
CA PHE A 83 6.67 0.75 -1.79
C PHE A 83 6.82 1.37 -3.18
N CYS A 84 5.69 1.73 -3.80
CA CYS A 84 5.69 2.52 -5.04
C CYS A 84 5.83 4.01 -4.68
N PRO A 85 6.86 4.74 -5.16
CA PRO A 85 6.99 6.16 -4.86
C PRO A 85 5.89 6.98 -5.57
N VAL A 86 5.47 8.08 -4.93
CA VAL A 86 4.49 9.00 -5.54
C VAL A 86 5.15 9.82 -6.64
N THR A 87 4.86 9.49 -7.89
CA THR A 87 5.30 10.27 -9.07
C THR A 87 4.10 10.70 -9.91
N LYS A 88 4.31 11.68 -10.81
CA LYS A 88 3.27 12.11 -11.76
C LYS A 88 2.76 10.95 -12.62
N ASN A 89 3.67 10.07 -13.03
CA ASN A 89 3.38 8.93 -13.88
C ASN A 89 2.51 7.90 -13.13
N GLY A 90 2.94 7.50 -11.93
CA GLY A 90 2.20 6.56 -11.11
C GLY A 90 0.82 7.07 -10.70
N VAL A 91 0.72 8.32 -10.25
CA VAL A 91 -0.57 8.95 -9.91
C VAL A 91 -1.47 9.06 -11.13
N GLY A 92 -0.92 9.40 -12.30
CA GLY A 92 -1.65 9.45 -13.57
C GLY A 92 -2.22 8.09 -13.97
N ALA A 93 -1.44 7.02 -13.82
CA ALA A 93 -1.87 5.64 -14.07
C ALA A 93 -3.05 5.26 -13.17
N TRP A 94 -2.89 5.44 -11.86
CA TRP A 94 -3.90 5.12 -10.86
C TRP A 94 -5.21 5.89 -11.11
N GLN A 95 -5.13 7.20 -11.37
CA GLN A 95 -6.32 8.01 -11.66
C GLN A 95 -7.03 7.61 -12.96
N SER A 96 -6.26 7.23 -13.98
CA SER A 96 -6.81 6.83 -15.27
C SER A 96 -7.55 5.49 -15.16
N LEU A 97 -6.95 4.53 -14.46
CA LEU A 97 -7.58 3.22 -14.24
C LEU A 97 -8.78 3.32 -13.29
N GLN A 98 -8.69 4.12 -12.23
CA GLN A 98 -9.82 4.40 -11.34
C GLN A 98 -11.02 4.98 -12.11
N LYS A 99 -10.78 5.90 -13.05
CA LYS A 99 -11.85 6.46 -13.88
C LYS A 99 -12.52 5.40 -14.75
N GLN A 100 -11.77 4.47 -15.31
CA GLN A 100 -12.35 3.37 -16.10
C GLN A 100 -13.14 2.41 -15.21
N TRP A 101 -12.57 2.03 -14.08
CA TRP A 101 -13.25 1.22 -13.07
C TRP A 101 -14.58 1.84 -12.61
N MET A 102 -14.58 3.14 -12.29
CA MET A 102 -15.79 3.87 -11.91
C MET A 102 -16.85 3.88 -13.02
N LYS A 103 -16.45 3.99 -14.29
CA LYS A 103 -17.37 3.92 -15.43
C LYS A 103 -18.02 2.52 -15.52
N GLN A 104 -17.24 1.44 -15.45
CA GLN A 104 -17.79 0.08 -15.52
C GLN A 104 -18.71 -0.23 -14.35
N LYS A 105 -18.32 0.20 -13.15
CA LYS A 105 -19.16 0.11 -11.96
C LYS A 105 -20.47 0.88 -12.10
N SER A 106 -20.44 2.06 -12.72
CA SER A 106 -21.66 2.83 -13.01
C SER A 106 -22.61 2.15 -14.00
N LEU A 107 -22.06 1.45 -14.99
CA LEU A 107 -22.84 0.76 -16.02
C LEU A 107 -23.48 -0.53 -15.50
N SER A 108 -22.81 -1.26 -14.62
CA SER A 108 -23.33 -2.49 -14.02
C SER A 108 -24.49 -2.28 -13.04
N SER A 109 -24.95 -1.03 -12.82
CA SER A 109 -25.94 -0.66 -11.80
C SER A 109 -25.58 -1.12 -10.38
N ALA A 110 -24.32 -1.53 -10.16
CA ALA A 110 -23.74 -1.88 -8.88
C ALA A 110 -23.43 -0.64 -8.01
N VAL A 111 -23.72 0.57 -8.51
CA VAL A 111 -23.69 1.83 -7.74
C VAL A 111 -24.94 1.93 -6.86
N GLY A 112 -25.15 0.92 -6.02
CA GLY A 112 -26.20 0.93 -5.02
C GLY A 112 -25.78 1.80 -3.84
N LYS A 113 -26.74 2.57 -3.29
CA LYS A 113 -26.63 3.26 -1.98
C LYS A 113 -26.25 2.32 -0.81
N TYR A 114 -26.33 1.00 -1.04
CA TYR A 114 -26.04 -0.08 -0.10
C TYR A 114 -24.65 -0.70 -0.26
N VAL A 115 -23.94 -0.46 -1.37
CA VAL A 115 -22.54 -0.89 -1.51
C VAL A 115 -21.64 0.16 -0.84
N ARG A 116 -21.79 0.28 0.47
CA ARG A 116 -20.89 1.09 1.29
C ARG A 116 -19.55 0.32 1.31
N TYR A 117 -18.43 1.02 1.12
CA TYR A 117 -17.06 0.49 1.20
C TYR A 117 -16.48 -0.20 -0.05
N ASP A 118 -17.12 -0.10 -1.21
CA ASP A 118 -16.50 -0.54 -2.47
C ASP A 118 -15.71 0.65 -3.07
N ASP A 119 -14.45 0.78 -2.64
CA ASP A 119 -13.48 1.74 -3.11
C ASP A 119 -12.51 1.10 -4.11
N PHE A 120 -11.84 1.91 -4.92
CA PHE A 120 -10.83 1.42 -5.86
C PHE A 120 -9.58 1.00 -5.08
N GLU A 121 -9.33 -0.29 -5.02
CA GLU A 121 -8.24 -0.92 -4.27
C GLU A 121 -7.34 -1.74 -5.18
N VAL A 122 -6.04 -1.62 -4.96
CA VAL A 122 -5.01 -2.13 -5.86
C VAL A 122 -4.07 -3.03 -5.06
N GLY A 123 -3.87 -4.26 -5.53
CA GLY A 123 -2.88 -5.21 -4.99
C GLY A 123 -1.45 -4.83 -5.35
N TRP A 124 -0.47 -5.59 -4.87
CA TRP A 124 0.93 -5.27 -5.16
C TRP A 124 1.35 -5.76 -6.56
N ASP A 125 1.22 -7.06 -6.81
CA ASP A 125 1.47 -7.71 -8.09
C ASP A 125 0.52 -8.92 -8.28
N ALA A 126 0.60 -9.61 -9.41
CA ALA A 126 -0.25 -10.77 -9.73
C ALA A 126 -0.13 -11.94 -8.72
N THR A 127 0.99 -12.03 -8.00
CA THR A 127 1.25 -13.08 -7.00
C THR A 127 0.92 -12.64 -5.57
N THR A 128 0.82 -11.33 -5.35
CA THR A 128 0.68 -10.70 -4.03
C THR A 128 -0.51 -9.73 -4.04
N LEU A 129 -1.69 -10.28 -4.36
CA LEU A 129 -2.95 -9.55 -4.42
C LEU A 129 -3.53 -9.30 -3.02
N LEU A 130 -4.51 -8.41 -2.95
CA LEU A 130 -5.27 -8.20 -1.72
C LEU A 130 -6.18 -9.40 -1.42
N ALA A 131 -6.61 -9.51 -0.16
CA ALA A 131 -7.54 -10.54 0.27
C ALA A 131 -8.82 -10.57 -0.60
N ALA A 132 -9.45 -11.75 -0.71
CA ALA A 132 -10.64 -11.94 -1.52
C ALA A 132 -11.74 -10.92 -1.17
N GLY A 133 -12.34 -10.32 -2.21
CA GLY A 133 -13.39 -9.29 -2.07
C GLY A 133 -12.88 -7.86 -1.85
N ARG A 134 -11.56 -7.66 -1.70
CA ARG A 134 -10.95 -6.33 -1.59
C ARG A 134 -10.33 -5.83 -2.87
N ASN A 135 -9.61 -6.70 -3.56
CA ASN A 135 -8.95 -6.31 -4.81
C ASN A 135 -10.00 -5.84 -5.83
N SER A 136 -9.80 -4.66 -6.41
CA SER A 136 -10.68 -4.19 -7.48
C SER A 136 -10.44 -5.02 -8.73
N ASN A 137 -11.54 -5.28 -9.43
CA ASN A 137 -11.51 -5.93 -10.73
C ASN A 137 -12.02 -4.99 -11.82
N ILE A 138 -11.51 -5.17 -13.02
CA ILE A 138 -11.91 -4.45 -14.23
C ILE A 138 -12.25 -5.46 -15.33
N LEU A 139 -12.82 -4.99 -16.43
CA LEU A 139 -13.01 -5.73 -17.67
C LEU A 139 -12.30 -4.94 -18.78
N MET A 140 -11.03 -5.26 -19.08
CA MET A 140 -10.24 -4.47 -20.02
C MET A 140 -10.66 -4.68 -21.49
N GLY A 141 -11.19 -5.86 -21.83
CA GLY A 141 -11.68 -6.18 -23.18
C GLY A 141 -12.98 -5.46 -23.55
N GLY A 142 -13.64 -4.77 -22.61
CA GLY A 142 -14.78 -3.89 -22.87
C GLY A 142 -16.15 -4.55 -22.65
N LEU A 143 -17.18 -4.09 -23.39
CA LEU A 143 -18.58 -4.39 -23.08
C LEU A 143 -18.98 -5.86 -23.24
N ASN A 144 -18.28 -6.60 -24.12
CA ASN A 144 -18.55 -8.01 -24.40
C ASN A 144 -17.53 -8.95 -23.74
N ASP A 145 -16.62 -8.39 -22.96
CA ASP A 145 -15.66 -9.16 -22.21
C ASP A 145 -16.31 -9.68 -20.92
N ALA A 146 -16.14 -10.98 -20.69
CA ALA A 146 -16.64 -11.67 -19.50
C ALA A 146 -15.51 -11.97 -18.50
N ALA A 147 -14.26 -11.77 -18.89
CA ALA A 147 -13.11 -12.08 -18.06
C ALA A 147 -12.73 -10.88 -17.21
N SER A 148 -12.97 -10.98 -15.90
CA SER A 148 -12.66 -9.90 -14.98
C SER A 148 -11.21 -9.99 -14.50
N GLU A 149 -10.43 -8.95 -14.73
CA GLU A 149 -9.03 -8.91 -14.32
C GLU A 149 -8.83 -8.20 -13.00
N GLN A 150 -7.98 -8.77 -12.16
CA GLN A 150 -7.56 -8.18 -10.89
C GLN A 150 -6.55 -7.06 -11.12
N ILE A 151 -6.67 -5.97 -10.35
CA ILE A 151 -5.80 -4.80 -10.51
C ILE A 151 -4.68 -4.82 -9.48
N GLY A 152 -3.44 -4.56 -9.91
CA GLY A 152 -2.30 -4.35 -9.01
C GLY A 152 -1.32 -3.29 -9.52
N ILE A 153 -0.26 -2.99 -8.74
CA ILE A 153 0.68 -1.91 -9.07
C ILE A 153 1.69 -2.36 -10.12
N TYR A 154 2.35 -3.50 -9.87
CA TYR A 154 3.51 -3.98 -10.62
C TYR A 154 3.25 -5.30 -11.34
N GLY A 155 4.18 -5.71 -12.21
CA GLY A 155 4.09 -6.93 -13.01
C GLY A 155 3.49 -6.70 -14.39
N ASN A 156 3.42 -7.76 -15.19
CA ASN A 156 2.89 -7.70 -16.55
C ASN A 156 1.38 -7.94 -16.53
N SER A 157 0.63 -7.12 -17.25
CA SER A 157 -0.79 -7.40 -17.49
C SER A 157 -0.96 -8.69 -18.30
N VAL A 158 -1.86 -9.55 -17.85
CA VAL A 158 -2.23 -10.81 -18.50
C VAL A 158 -3.73 -10.79 -18.75
N ASP A 159 -4.11 -10.94 -20.02
CA ASP A 159 -5.49 -10.90 -20.48
C ASP A 159 -6.39 -11.86 -19.68
N GLY A 160 -7.56 -11.36 -19.26
CA GLY A 160 -8.53 -12.12 -18.47
C GLY A 160 -8.09 -12.52 -17.05
N VAL A 161 -6.93 -12.08 -16.58
CA VAL A 161 -6.40 -12.44 -15.25
C VAL A 161 -6.00 -11.22 -14.43
N TYR A 162 -5.11 -10.38 -14.96
CA TYR A 162 -4.44 -9.35 -14.17
C TYR A 162 -4.09 -8.12 -14.99
N VAL A 163 -4.24 -6.94 -14.39
CA VAL A 163 -3.87 -5.66 -14.98
C VAL A 163 -2.99 -4.90 -14.01
N SER A 164 -1.78 -4.55 -14.42
CA SER A 164 -0.88 -3.72 -13.63
C SER A 164 -1.01 -2.23 -13.99
N LEU A 165 -0.84 -1.36 -12.99
CA LEU A 165 -0.71 0.08 -13.22
C LEU A 165 0.52 0.42 -14.06
N ALA A 166 1.62 -0.33 -13.88
CA ALA A 166 2.86 -0.15 -14.62
C ALA A 166 2.66 -0.35 -16.13
N THR A 167 2.25 -1.56 -16.54
CA THR A 167 2.01 -1.88 -17.95
C THR A 167 0.90 -1.01 -18.54
N TYR A 168 -0.16 -0.73 -17.77
CA TYR A 168 -1.24 0.16 -18.22
C TYR A 168 -0.73 1.57 -18.54
N TYR A 169 0.16 2.12 -17.71
CA TYR A 169 0.72 3.45 -17.93
C TYR A 169 1.64 3.51 -19.14
N ASP A 170 2.55 2.54 -19.26
CA ASP A 170 3.52 2.50 -20.35
C ASP A 170 2.82 2.29 -21.70
N ASN A 171 1.74 1.51 -21.73
CA ASN A 171 0.88 1.36 -22.92
C ASN A 171 0.14 2.66 -23.30
N MET A 172 -0.34 3.43 -22.33
CA MET A 172 -0.95 4.74 -22.60
C MET A 172 0.07 5.81 -23.03
N ASN A 173 1.33 5.63 -22.66
CA ASN A 173 2.40 6.58 -22.90
C ASN A 173 3.60 5.84 -23.51
N PRO A 174 3.50 5.40 -24.78
CA PRO A 174 4.54 4.60 -25.40
C PRO A 174 5.90 5.29 -25.35
N ILE A 175 6.94 4.48 -25.13
CA ILE A 175 8.31 4.95 -25.06
C ILE A 175 8.79 5.20 -26.49
N PRO A 176 9.34 6.38 -26.81
CA PRO A 176 9.87 6.62 -28.14
C PRO A 176 10.96 5.61 -28.48
N GLU A 177 10.87 5.03 -29.67
CA GLU A 177 11.87 4.10 -30.19
C GLU A 177 13.26 4.75 -30.27
N PRO A 178 14.34 3.95 -30.28
CA PRO A 178 15.69 4.44 -30.55
C PRO A 178 15.73 5.27 -31.84
N SER A 179 16.50 6.37 -31.83
CA SER A 179 16.75 7.12 -33.06
C SER A 179 17.75 6.36 -33.91
N GLU A 180 17.36 6.00 -35.12
CA GLU A 180 18.19 5.30 -36.09
C GLU A 180 18.59 6.25 -37.23
N ASP A 181 19.75 6.00 -37.82
CA ASP A 181 20.14 6.62 -39.07
C ASP A 181 19.41 5.96 -40.26
N PRO A 182 19.51 6.51 -41.49
CA PRO A 182 18.91 5.90 -42.67
C PRO A 182 19.43 4.50 -43.03
N PHE A 183 20.50 4.03 -42.39
CA PHE A 183 21.13 2.73 -42.60
C PHE A 183 20.84 1.74 -41.45
N GLY A 184 19.99 2.11 -40.47
CA GLY A 184 19.59 1.28 -39.33
C GLY A 184 20.58 1.28 -38.16
N ALA A 185 21.59 2.16 -38.16
CA ALA A 185 22.49 2.32 -37.01
C ALA A 185 21.84 3.20 -35.93
N VAL A 186 21.81 2.70 -34.70
CA VAL A 186 21.24 3.44 -33.56
C VAL A 186 22.14 4.64 -33.21
N ILE A 187 21.65 5.84 -33.48
CA ILE A 187 22.30 7.11 -33.11
C ILE A 187 22.09 7.40 -31.62
N LYS A 188 20.89 7.10 -31.11
CA LYS A 188 20.54 7.36 -29.71
C LYS A 188 19.55 6.33 -29.18
N THR A 189 19.94 5.65 -28.12
CA THR A 189 19.07 4.70 -27.42
C THR A 189 17.92 5.42 -26.70
N ALA A 190 16.86 4.68 -26.40
CA ALA A 190 15.80 5.16 -25.52
C ALA A 190 16.37 5.63 -24.18
N LYS A 191 15.82 6.72 -23.63
CA LYS A 191 16.31 7.32 -22.38
C LYS A 191 16.02 6.45 -21.15
N TYR A 192 14.94 5.68 -21.20
CA TYR A 192 14.45 4.82 -20.13
C TYR A 192 13.79 3.61 -20.77
N ILE A 193 13.83 2.48 -20.06
CA ILE A 193 13.18 1.23 -20.47
C ILE A 193 11.71 1.23 -20.06
N ASP A 194 11.39 1.87 -18.92
CA ASP A 194 10.04 2.03 -18.40
C ASP A 194 9.81 3.47 -17.93
N LYS A 195 8.59 4.01 -18.06
CA LYS A 195 8.25 5.34 -17.53
C LYS A 195 7.62 5.25 -16.14
N PHE A 196 7.00 4.13 -15.82
CA PHE A 196 6.45 3.90 -14.50
C PHE A 196 7.60 3.77 -13.46
N PRO A 197 7.46 4.34 -12.25
CA PRO A 197 8.55 4.28 -11.28
C PRO A 197 8.72 2.87 -10.69
N ASP A 198 9.97 2.43 -10.61
CA ASP A 198 10.33 1.25 -9.83
C ASP A 198 9.98 1.40 -8.35
N PHE A 199 9.75 0.26 -7.69
CA PHE A 199 9.57 0.22 -6.26
C PHE A 199 10.86 0.63 -5.54
N ARG A 200 10.71 1.09 -4.30
CA ARG A 200 11.83 1.40 -3.40
C ARG A 200 11.72 0.57 -2.14
N ASN A 201 12.88 0.30 -1.54
CA ASN A 201 13.00 -0.55 -0.36
C ASN A 201 13.27 0.30 0.89
N LEU A 202 12.58 0.00 1.97
CA LEU A 202 12.88 0.43 3.33
C LEU A 202 13.44 -0.76 4.10
N MET A 203 14.70 -0.69 4.49
CA MET A 203 15.39 -1.77 5.19
C MET A 203 15.38 -1.50 6.69
N MET A 204 14.97 -2.49 7.47
CA MET A 204 14.82 -2.43 8.93
C MET A 204 15.57 -3.62 9.52
N PRO A 205 16.85 -3.47 9.87
CA PRO A 205 17.60 -4.52 10.54
C PRO A 205 17.06 -4.71 11.96
N THR A 206 16.96 -5.96 12.39
CA THR A 206 16.43 -6.36 13.69
C THR A 206 17.24 -7.51 14.25
N ALA A 207 17.41 -7.52 15.56
CA ALA A 207 18.04 -8.63 16.26
C ALA A 207 17.28 -8.96 17.53
N PHE A 208 17.44 -10.18 17.99
CA PHE A 208 16.87 -10.75 19.19
C PHE A 208 17.96 -11.58 19.87
N SER A 209 18.06 -11.53 21.19
CA SER A 209 19.01 -12.38 21.92
C SER A 209 18.44 -12.80 23.26
N ALA A 210 18.14 -14.09 23.41
CA ALA A 210 17.58 -14.66 24.63
C ALA A 210 18.56 -14.56 25.81
N ASP A 211 18.03 -14.28 27.00
CA ASP A 211 18.81 -14.35 28.24
C ASP A 211 18.71 -15.75 28.84
N THR A 212 19.84 -16.30 29.27
CA THR A 212 19.89 -17.59 29.96
C THR A 212 19.60 -17.36 31.44
N THR A 213 18.47 -17.88 31.94
CA THR A 213 18.26 -17.96 33.39
C THR A 213 18.92 -19.21 33.95
N ASP A 214 19.42 -19.12 35.20
CA ASP A 214 20.01 -20.26 35.92
C ASP A 214 19.04 -21.45 35.91
N GLY A 215 19.45 -22.55 35.26
CA GLY A 215 18.63 -23.76 35.07
C GLY A 215 18.36 -24.16 33.62
N GLY A 216 18.90 -23.45 32.63
CA GLY A 216 18.78 -23.82 31.21
C GLY A 216 17.47 -23.42 30.55
N TYR A 217 16.67 -22.58 31.23
CA TYR A 217 15.49 -21.95 30.65
C TYR A 217 15.89 -20.59 30.05
N TYR A 218 15.53 -20.37 28.80
CA TYR A 218 15.66 -19.07 28.15
C TYR A 218 14.51 -18.16 28.58
N SER A 219 14.83 -16.98 29.10
CA SER A 219 13.86 -15.95 29.46
C SER A 219 14.09 -14.67 28.63
N GLY A 220 13.11 -13.77 28.66
CA GLY A 220 13.00 -12.59 27.79
C GLY A 220 14.32 -11.93 27.40
N ALA A 221 14.50 -11.84 26.08
CA ALA A 221 15.66 -11.35 25.37
C ALA A 221 15.81 -9.83 25.29
N ILE A 222 17.02 -9.38 24.90
CA ILE A 222 17.20 -8.10 24.22
C ILE A 222 16.57 -8.19 22.83
N ALA A 223 15.44 -7.50 22.63
CA ALA A 223 14.87 -7.25 21.31
C ALA A 223 15.39 -5.91 20.78
N MET A 224 16.19 -5.95 19.71
CA MET A 224 16.73 -4.77 19.05
C MET A 224 15.91 -4.40 17.81
N GLY A 225 15.60 -3.12 17.73
CA GLY A 225 14.88 -2.50 16.63
C GLY A 225 14.29 -1.19 17.10
N ASN A 226 14.59 -0.10 16.41
CA ASN A 226 14.07 1.22 16.77
C ASN A 226 13.33 1.81 15.58
N ILE A 227 12.39 2.70 15.86
CA ILE A 227 11.75 3.51 14.84
C ILE A 227 12.80 4.51 14.33
N GLN A 228 13.17 4.36 13.07
CA GLN A 228 13.92 5.37 12.35
C GLN A 228 12.95 6.48 11.92
N TRP A 229 13.12 7.66 12.51
CA TRP A 229 12.37 8.85 12.12
C TRP A 229 13.01 9.50 10.90
N LEU A 230 12.18 9.80 9.90
CA LEU A 230 12.58 10.56 8.74
C LEU A 230 12.70 12.05 9.10
N PRO A 231 13.67 12.79 8.52
CA PRO A 231 13.79 14.22 8.75
C PRO A 231 12.48 14.96 8.44
N SER A 232 12.15 15.98 9.24
CA SER A 232 10.87 16.70 9.15
C SER A 232 10.57 17.33 7.79
N ASP A 233 11.61 17.55 6.99
CA ASP A 233 11.53 18.17 5.67
C ASP A 233 11.63 17.16 4.52
N ASN A 234 11.82 15.87 4.84
CA ASN A 234 11.93 14.79 3.87
C ASN A 234 11.13 13.54 4.30
N HIS A 235 9.86 13.76 4.67
CA HIS A 235 8.93 12.65 4.87
C HIS A 235 8.71 11.93 3.53
N LEU A 236 8.67 10.61 3.59
CA LEU A 236 8.50 9.76 2.42
C LEU A 236 7.02 9.71 2.05
N SER A 237 6.72 9.71 0.76
CA SER A 237 5.37 9.47 0.26
C SER A 237 5.36 8.26 -0.65
N HIS A 238 4.44 7.32 -0.39
CA HIS A 238 4.20 6.17 -1.24
C HIS A 238 2.77 6.18 -1.78
N MET A 239 2.61 5.61 -2.96
CA MET A 239 1.29 5.40 -3.56
C MET A 239 0.59 4.22 -2.90
N THR A 240 -0.74 4.25 -2.90
CA THR A 240 -1.62 3.18 -2.43
C THR A 240 -1.44 2.82 -0.95
N GLY A 241 -2.47 2.21 -0.36
CA GLY A 241 -2.37 1.65 0.99
C GLY A 241 -1.60 0.34 1.02
N SER A 242 -1.22 -0.20 -0.14
CA SER A 242 -0.69 -1.54 -0.32
C SER A 242 0.83 -1.50 -0.41
N LEU A 243 1.50 -2.13 0.56
CA LEU A 243 2.95 -2.26 0.61
C LEU A 243 3.33 -3.74 0.63
N ARG A 244 4.38 -4.15 -0.08
CA ARG A 244 4.91 -5.51 0.06
C ARG A 244 5.96 -5.53 1.15
N TYR A 245 6.00 -6.58 1.96
CA TYR A 245 7.08 -6.80 2.92
C TYR A 245 7.68 -8.19 2.75
N TYR A 246 8.94 -8.32 3.15
CA TYR A 246 9.58 -9.60 3.37
C TYR A 246 10.63 -9.51 4.47
N PHE A 247 10.93 -10.65 5.10
CA PHE A 247 11.94 -10.80 6.12
C PHE A 247 12.96 -11.85 5.69
N LYS A 248 14.24 -11.53 5.86
CA LYS A 248 15.36 -12.48 5.70
C LYS A 248 16.15 -12.53 7.00
N GLY A 249 16.19 -13.70 7.63
CA GLY A 249 17.06 -13.97 8.75
C GLY A 249 18.46 -14.45 8.30
N ILE A 250 19.40 -14.41 9.23
CA ILE A 250 20.70 -15.07 9.11
C ILE A 250 20.54 -16.47 9.70
N ALA A 251 20.74 -17.50 8.88
CA ALA A 251 20.73 -18.87 9.38
C ALA A 251 21.91 -19.10 10.35
N PRO A 252 21.77 -19.97 11.35
CA PRO A 252 22.87 -20.31 12.25
C PRO A 252 24.04 -20.92 11.49
N ASP A 253 25.25 -20.61 11.94
CA ASP A 253 26.52 -21.12 11.40
C ASP A 253 26.83 -22.53 11.93
N THR A 254 25.83 -23.41 11.96
CA THR A 254 25.95 -24.77 12.51
C THR A 254 25.52 -25.82 11.49
N ASP A 255 26.36 -26.83 11.26
CA ASP A 255 26.14 -27.93 10.30
C ASP A 255 24.95 -28.83 10.65
N ILE A 256 24.42 -28.72 11.87
CA ILE A 256 23.24 -29.45 12.35
C ILE A 256 22.14 -28.42 12.57
N PRO A 257 21.09 -28.39 11.73
CA PRO A 257 19.92 -27.55 11.98
C PRO A 257 19.29 -27.96 13.32
N PRO A 258 18.84 -27.02 14.16
CA PRO A 258 18.10 -27.37 15.36
C PRO A 258 16.86 -28.21 14.97
N ALA A 259 16.56 -29.23 15.77
CA ALA A 259 15.48 -30.19 15.49
C ALA A 259 14.09 -29.51 15.48
N THR A 260 13.99 -28.37 16.14
CA THR A 260 12.84 -27.45 16.18
C THR A 260 13.32 -26.08 15.73
N GLY A 261 12.67 -25.48 14.73
CA GLY A 261 13.00 -24.12 14.30
C GLY A 261 12.47 -23.10 15.30
N ASP A 262 13.31 -22.13 15.66
CA ASP A 262 12.92 -20.97 16.48
C ASP A 262 11.65 -20.30 15.98
N GLU A 263 10.74 -19.99 16.92
CA GLU A 263 9.51 -19.26 16.66
C GLU A 263 9.61 -17.85 17.25
N LEU A 264 9.74 -16.85 16.37
CA LEU A 264 9.80 -15.45 16.72
C LEU A 264 8.62 -14.68 16.13
N LYS A 265 8.21 -13.60 16.79
CA LYS A 265 7.25 -12.63 16.27
C LYS A 265 8.00 -11.42 15.73
N LEU A 266 7.88 -11.19 14.43
CA LEU A 266 8.30 -9.96 13.78
C LEU A 266 7.19 -8.91 13.92
N VAL A 267 7.53 -7.73 14.44
CA VAL A 267 6.63 -6.58 14.53
C VAL A 267 7.16 -5.48 13.62
N ILE A 268 6.46 -5.22 12.52
CA ILE A 268 6.75 -4.12 11.61
C ILE A 268 5.94 -2.91 12.07
N THR A 269 6.61 -1.79 12.33
CA THR A 269 5.98 -0.54 12.77
C THR A 269 6.20 0.54 11.72
N LEU A 270 5.11 1.10 11.20
CA LEU A 270 5.11 2.23 10.27
C LEU A 270 4.38 3.41 10.90
N VAL A 271 4.99 4.58 10.86
CA VAL A 271 4.43 5.81 11.42
C VAL A 271 4.01 6.74 10.29
N TYR A 272 2.71 7.04 10.26
CA TYR A 272 2.08 7.88 9.27
C TYR A 272 1.74 9.24 9.83
N GLU A 273 1.86 10.26 8.98
CA GLU A 273 1.45 11.61 9.29
C GLU A 273 0.24 11.99 8.44
N GLY A 274 -0.77 12.56 9.09
CA GLY A 274 -1.98 13.01 8.42
C GLY A 274 -3.21 12.69 9.26
N TRP A 275 -4.39 13.08 8.78
CA TRP A 275 -5.67 12.81 9.44
C TRP A 275 -5.82 13.41 10.85
N ALA A 276 -7.03 13.88 11.17
CA ALA A 276 -7.36 14.35 12.51
C ALA A 276 -8.00 13.17 13.27
N PRO A 277 -7.66 12.95 14.55
CA PRO A 277 -8.37 11.99 15.39
C PRO A 277 -9.83 12.43 15.51
N LEU A 278 -10.73 11.47 15.75
CA LEU A 278 -12.14 11.68 16.06
C LEU A 278 -12.33 12.37 17.43
N ALA A 279 -11.63 13.48 17.71
CA ALA A 279 -11.96 14.30 18.86
C ALA A 279 -13.27 15.05 18.57
N LYS A 280 -14.24 14.87 19.48
CA LYS A 280 -15.66 15.27 19.43
C LYS A 280 -15.94 16.37 18.41
N VAL A 281 -16.81 16.03 17.45
CA VAL A 281 -17.60 16.96 16.65
C VAL A 281 -17.93 18.18 17.51
N ARG A 282 -17.18 19.28 17.37
CA ARG A 282 -17.74 20.58 17.73
C ARG A 282 -18.93 20.69 16.81
N SER A 283 -20.12 20.66 17.42
CA SER A 283 -21.41 20.69 16.74
C SER A 283 -21.29 21.58 15.52
N ALA A 284 -21.68 21.04 14.36
CA ALA A 284 -21.79 21.82 13.15
C ALA A 284 -22.56 23.09 13.52
N ARG A 285 -21.85 24.22 13.57
CA ARG A 285 -22.49 25.52 13.75
C ARG A 285 -23.45 25.59 12.57
N ALA A 286 -24.76 25.62 12.86
CA ALA A 286 -25.78 25.58 11.83
C ALA A 286 -25.50 26.66 10.78
N THR A 287 -24.95 26.26 9.63
CA THR A 287 -24.68 27.16 8.54
C THR A 287 -26.02 27.47 7.89
N THR A 288 -26.35 28.76 7.93
CA THR A 288 -27.42 29.46 7.21
C THR A 288 -28.85 29.26 7.72
N GLN A 289 -29.24 30.10 8.69
CA GLN A 289 -30.55 30.74 8.56
C GLN A 289 -30.55 31.44 7.20
N LYS A 290 -31.40 31.00 6.27
CA LYS A 290 -31.72 31.80 5.08
C LYS A 290 -32.20 33.16 5.58
N GLN A 291 -31.44 34.22 5.30
CA GLN A 291 -32.01 35.56 5.37
C GLN A 291 -33.20 35.59 4.42
N LEU A 292 -34.38 35.87 4.95
CA LEU A 292 -35.56 36.17 4.15
C LEU A 292 -35.23 37.43 3.34
N THR A 293 -35.07 37.27 2.03
CA THR A 293 -34.89 38.40 1.12
C THR A 293 -36.19 39.20 1.12
N THR A 294 -36.14 40.46 1.54
CA THR A 294 -37.24 41.43 1.45
C THR A 294 -37.39 42.03 0.04
N ALA A 295 -36.65 41.52 -0.95
CA ALA A 295 -36.74 42.00 -2.33
C ALA A 295 -38.03 41.51 -2.99
N ALA A 296 -38.80 42.44 -3.57
CA ALA A 296 -40.00 42.14 -4.33
C ALA A 296 -39.66 41.22 -5.52
N ARG A 297 -40.32 40.05 -5.58
CA ARG A 297 -40.24 39.11 -6.71
C ARG A 297 -40.59 39.87 -8.00
N GLY A 298 -39.64 39.99 -8.92
CA GLY A 298 -39.90 40.48 -10.27
C GLY A 298 -40.94 39.60 -10.95
N LYS A 299 -42.03 40.22 -11.45
CA LYS A 299 -43.06 39.55 -12.25
C LYS A 299 -42.41 38.95 -13.49
N SER A 300 -42.57 37.63 -13.67
CA SER A 300 -42.21 36.95 -14.90
C SER A 300 -43.01 37.53 -16.07
N THR A 301 -42.34 38.24 -16.96
CA THR A 301 -42.91 38.71 -18.23
C THR A 301 -42.33 37.87 -19.37
N THR A 302 -42.87 36.68 -19.55
CA THR A 302 -42.69 35.91 -20.80
C THR A 302 -44.01 35.28 -21.20
N SER A 303 -44.86 36.10 -21.83
CA SER A 303 -45.98 35.62 -22.64
C SER A 303 -45.43 35.32 -24.04
N ALA A 304 -45.17 34.04 -24.32
CA ALA A 304 -44.87 33.58 -25.67
C ALA A 304 -46.17 33.59 -26.49
N ARG A 305 -46.37 34.63 -27.30
CA ARG A 305 -47.50 34.70 -28.24
C ARG A 305 -47.07 34.03 -29.55
N ARG A 306 -47.45 32.77 -29.72
CA ARG A 306 -47.34 32.01 -30.97
C ARG A 306 -48.24 32.68 -32.03
N ARG A 307 -47.67 33.17 -33.13
CA ARG A 307 -48.45 33.54 -34.34
C ARG A 307 -48.42 32.37 -35.31
N SER A 308 -49.62 32.03 -35.78
CA SER A 308 -49.95 31.21 -36.94
C SER A 308 -49.31 31.74 -38.21
#